data_AF-A0A453STD5-F1
#
_entry.id   AF-A0A453STD5-F1
#
_cell.length_a   1.000
_cell.length_b   1.000
_cell.length_c   1.000
_cell.angle_alpha   90.00
_cell.angle_beta   90.00
_cell.angle_gamma   90.00
#
_symmetry.space_group_name_H-M   'P 1'
#
loop_
_entity.id
_entity.type
_entity.pdbx_description
1 polymer ?
#
loop_
_entity_poly.entity_id
_entity_poly.type
_entity_poly.pdbx_seq_one_letter_code
_entity_poly.pdbx_strand_id
1 'polypeptide(L)'
;LICPHFLLYMTCFRSLLTPVEVWNPTNQARNPHDHRRSTMAAANAFTSASMSCAPSLSGSVNVIAVCPRSVAAARTLSSSCLRPVRCAAVGTAAPVAATAEGDERRFEQLAVPPELVDELVEEALVWCSQHGLVVGDKNHPRSGKAPGVGLLHAPFALLPMSFPKVYWEQALELAPLFNELVHRVSLDGDFLQQTLARTKEVDPFTRRLLDIHSKMMELNKKEDIQLGLTRSDYMIDGATDKLLQVELNTISTSSNGLACGVSELHRNLIRHHQRELGLDPTSVVGNTAIAQHAEALATAWAEYNNQSAVVLVVVQAEERYMYDQYWITVALREMYGVTTIRKTMAEIEAEGDLRPDGTLVINGRPVAIVYFRAGYSPADYPSEAEWRARLLIERSSAIKCPSIAHHLVGTKKIQQELAKENVLERFLDNQSDIENVRKCFAGLWSLENDIIVNSAIESPELFVLKPQREGGGITSVSPCSQNVGHY
;
A
#
# COMPACT_ATOMS: atom_id res chain seq x y z
N LEU A 1 -21.15 30.64 6.03
CA LEU A 1 -21.76 29.47 6.72
C LEU A 1 -21.00 28.23 6.28
N ILE A 2 -19.98 27.83 7.06
CA ILE A 2 -19.09 26.71 6.74
C ILE A 2 -19.70 25.43 7.32
N CYS A 3 -19.77 24.39 6.50
CA CYS A 3 -20.32 23.07 6.86
C CYS A 3 -19.43 22.41 7.94
N PRO A 4 -19.96 21.94 9.08
CA PRO A 4 -19.17 21.55 10.26
C PRO A 4 -18.69 20.09 10.25
N HIS A 5 -18.30 19.51 9.10
CA HIS A 5 -18.11 18.06 8.97
C HIS A 5 -16.68 17.57 8.68
N PHE A 6 -15.67 18.43 8.73
CA PHE A 6 -14.30 17.99 8.41
C PHE A 6 -13.26 18.63 9.32
N LEU A 7 -12.55 17.81 10.11
CA LEU A 7 -11.24 18.16 10.64
C LEU A 7 -10.22 17.80 9.57
N LEU A 8 -9.59 18.82 9.02
CA LEU A 8 -8.60 18.71 7.95
C LEU A 8 -7.31 19.36 8.44
N TYR A 9 -6.17 19.07 7.80
CA TYR A 9 -4.86 19.64 8.15
C TYR A 9 -4.09 19.99 6.87
N MET A 10 -3.29 21.05 6.91
CA MET A 10 -2.54 21.52 5.74
C MET A 10 -1.04 21.22 5.85
N THR A 11 -0.48 20.66 4.78
CA THR A 11 0.97 20.49 4.58
C THR A 11 1.44 21.45 3.50
N CYS A 12 2.43 22.30 3.77
CA CYS A 12 2.96 23.20 2.74
C CYS A 12 4.09 22.52 1.95
N PHE A 13 3.96 22.45 0.62
CA PHE A 13 5.02 22.02 -0.29
C PHE A 13 5.21 23.13 -1.34
N ARG A 14 6.44 23.64 -1.51
CA ARG A 14 6.77 24.54 -2.62
C ARG A 14 7.15 23.69 -3.83
N SER A 15 6.17 23.29 -4.65
CA SER A 15 6.44 22.64 -5.94
C SER A 15 6.17 23.58 -7.10
N LEU A 16 7.11 23.66 -8.04
CA LEU A 16 6.89 24.19 -9.39
C LEU A 16 6.36 23.05 -10.26
N LEU A 17 5.04 22.92 -10.41
CA LEU A 17 4.43 21.94 -11.32
C LEU A 17 3.32 22.57 -12.17
N THR A 18 3.37 22.24 -13.47
CA THR A 18 2.35 22.51 -14.49
C THR A 18 1.16 21.55 -14.33
N PRO A 19 -0.08 21.98 -14.66
CA PRO A 19 -1.28 21.22 -14.32
C PRO A 19 -1.43 19.94 -15.15
N VAL A 20 -1.71 18.83 -14.47
CA VAL A 20 -2.20 17.57 -15.05
C VAL A 20 -3.72 17.56 -14.92
N GLU A 21 -4.43 17.29 -16.03
CA GLU A 21 -5.89 17.20 -16.06
C GLU A 21 -6.40 16.08 -15.15
N VAL A 22 -7.20 16.45 -14.14
CA VAL A 22 -7.94 15.52 -13.29
C VAL A 22 -9.29 15.23 -13.94
N TRP A 23 -9.50 13.97 -14.34
CA TRP A 23 -10.74 13.50 -14.95
C TRP A 23 -11.81 13.20 -13.87
N ASN A 24 -13.02 13.76 -14.05
CA ASN A 24 -14.15 13.67 -13.12
C ASN A 24 -15.33 12.91 -13.78
N PRO A 25 -15.71 11.70 -13.33
CA PRO A 25 -16.80 10.96 -13.95
C PRO A 25 -18.10 11.11 -13.16
N THR A 26 -18.88 12.15 -13.47
CA THR A 26 -20.32 12.18 -13.13
C THR A 26 -21.11 12.87 -14.24
N ASN A 27 -21.69 12.08 -15.14
CA ASN A 27 -23.03 12.27 -15.71
C ASN A 27 -23.23 11.31 -16.90
N GLN A 28 -24.11 10.33 -16.75
CA GLN A 28 -25.15 10.02 -17.73
C GLN A 28 -26.06 8.90 -17.19
N ALA A 29 -27.13 9.33 -16.51
CA ALA A 29 -28.35 8.55 -16.38
C ALA A 29 -29.34 9.08 -17.42
N ARG A 30 -29.70 8.29 -18.44
CA ARG A 30 -30.98 8.39 -19.17
C ARG A 30 -31.42 7.02 -19.65
N ASN A 31 -32.56 6.58 -19.11
CA ASN A 31 -33.47 5.57 -19.67
C ASN A 31 -34.19 6.19 -20.89
N PRO A 32 -34.70 5.40 -21.86
CA PRO A 32 -36.07 4.85 -21.71
C PRO A 32 -36.35 3.45 -22.33
N HIS A 33 -37.35 2.77 -21.74
CA HIS A 33 -38.48 1.96 -22.31
C HIS A 33 -38.37 1.37 -23.75
N ASP A 34 -38.87 0.19 -24.14
CA ASP A 34 -39.85 -0.78 -23.64
C ASP A 34 -39.76 -2.09 -24.50
N HIS A 35 -40.46 -3.15 -24.07
CA HIS A 35 -41.04 -4.25 -24.86
C HIS A 35 -40.16 -5.44 -25.32
N ARG A 36 -40.26 -6.58 -24.61
CA ARG A 36 -41.20 -7.69 -24.96
C ARG A 36 -41.01 -8.92 -24.05
N ARG A 37 -42.16 -9.52 -23.75
CA ARG A 37 -42.40 -10.78 -23.02
C ARG A 37 -41.71 -11.98 -23.68
N SER A 38 -41.18 -12.90 -22.86
CA SER A 38 -41.44 -14.34 -23.00
C SER A 38 -41.13 -15.08 -21.69
N THR A 39 -42.19 -15.57 -21.08
CA THR A 39 -42.24 -16.62 -20.07
C THR A 39 -41.70 -17.95 -20.61
N MET A 40 -40.85 -18.65 -19.85
CA MET A 40 -41.00 -20.09 -19.60
C MET A 40 -40.28 -20.47 -18.30
N ALA A 41 -40.96 -21.33 -17.54
CA ALA A 41 -40.59 -21.83 -16.23
C ALA A 41 -40.06 -23.28 -16.33
N ALA A 42 -39.60 -23.77 -15.16
CA ALA A 42 -39.31 -25.16 -14.77
C ALA A 42 -37.94 -25.70 -15.22
N ALA A 43 -36.99 -25.90 -14.31
CA ALA A 43 -36.88 -26.90 -13.23
C ALA A 43 -36.36 -28.26 -13.74
N ASN A 44 -35.21 -28.69 -13.20
CA ASN A 44 -35.04 -30.04 -12.63
C ASN A 44 -33.69 -30.17 -11.90
N ALA A 45 -33.79 -30.73 -10.70
CA ALA A 45 -32.72 -31.19 -9.83
C ALA A 45 -32.61 -32.72 -9.92
N PHE A 46 -31.39 -33.26 -9.74
CA PHE A 46 -31.07 -34.64 -9.30
C PHE A 46 -29.60 -34.60 -8.82
N THR A 47 -29.28 -34.50 -7.52
CA THR A 47 -29.07 -35.52 -6.46
C THR A 47 -28.05 -36.65 -6.73
N SER A 48 -27.01 -36.67 -5.86
CA SER A 48 -26.25 -37.80 -5.26
C SER A 48 -25.42 -38.71 -6.20
N ALA A 49 -24.26 -39.28 -5.85
CA ALA A 49 -23.76 -39.75 -4.54
C ALA A 49 -22.22 -39.92 -4.50
N SER A 50 -21.73 -40.05 -3.26
CA SER A 50 -20.39 -40.41 -2.77
C SER A 50 -19.95 -41.87 -3.08
N MET A 51 -18.63 -42.13 -3.13
CA MET A 51 -17.88 -42.97 -2.16
C MET A 51 -16.42 -43.23 -2.58
N SER A 52 -15.62 -43.50 -1.55
CA SER A 52 -14.16 -43.55 -1.38
C SER A 52 -13.50 -44.93 -1.61
N CYS A 53 -12.20 -44.95 -1.95
CA CYS A 53 -11.08 -45.62 -1.24
C CYS A 53 -9.87 -45.95 -2.15
N ALA A 54 -8.67 -45.72 -1.61
CA ALA A 54 -7.33 -46.10 -2.13
C ALA A 54 -7.00 -47.60 -1.79
N PRO A 55 -5.81 -48.22 -2.06
CA PRO A 55 -4.45 -47.66 -2.04
C PRO A 55 -3.36 -48.20 -3.03
N SER A 56 -2.23 -47.47 -3.04
CA SER A 56 -0.80 -47.83 -3.25
C SER A 56 -0.34 -48.68 -4.45
N LEU A 57 0.67 -48.18 -5.19
CA LEU A 57 2.01 -48.80 -5.32
C LEU A 57 3.00 -47.91 -6.11
N SER A 58 4.26 -48.08 -5.75
CA SER A 58 5.50 -47.45 -6.20
C SER A 58 5.87 -47.66 -7.67
N GLY A 59 6.58 -46.71 -8.29
CA GLY A 59 7.31 -46.96 -9.53
C GLY A 59 7.96 -45.71 -10.12
N SER A 60 9.27 -45.59 -9.91
CA SER A 60 10.18 -44.68 -10.60
C SER A 60 10.36 -45.09 -12.08
N VAL A 61 10.16 -44.18 -13.05
CA VAL A 61 10.82 -44.28 -14.38
C VAL A 61 11.02 -42.88 -15.00
N ASN A 62 12.19 -42.75 -15.61
CA ASN A 62 12.79 -41.66 -16.34
C ASN A 62 11.97 -41.09 -17.52
N VAL A 63 12.20 -39.80 -17.75
CA VAL A 63 11.76 -38.99 -18.88
C VAL A 63 12.42 -39.49 -20.18
N ILE A 64 11.61 -39.86 -21.17
CA ILE A 64 12.02 -40.07 -22.56
C ILE A 64 11.34 -39.01 -23.42
N ALA A 65 12.14 -38.15 -24.04
CA ALA A 65 11.72 -37.17 -25.02
C ALA A 65 11.33 -37.86 -26.34
N VAL A 66 10.15 -37.55 -26.87
CA VAL A 66 9.72 -37.98 -28.21
C VAL A 66 9.26 -36.75 -28.98
N CYS A 67 10.08 -36.32 -29.95
CA CYS A 67 9.66 -35.45 -31.04
C CYS A 67 8.89 -36.27 -32.09
N PRO A 68 7.87 -35.67 -32.72
CA PRO A 68 7.67 -35.90 -34.14
C PRO A 68 7.53 -34.57 -34.91
N ARG A 69 8.45 -34.36 -35.87
CA ARG A 69 8.22 -33.52 -37.05
C ARG A 69 7.41 -34.33 -38.07
N SER A 70 6.31 -33.76 -38.56
CA SER A 70 6.05 -33.52 -40.01
C SER A 70 4.59 -33.12 -40.21
N VAL A 71 4.38 -31.86 -40.59
CA VAL A 71 3.09 -31.30 -41.00
C VAL A 71 3.04 -31.30 -42.52
N ALA A 72 2.00 -31.90 -43.09
CA ALA A 72 1.68 -31.84 -44.51
C ALA A 72 1.02 -30.50 -44.85
N ALA A 73 1.42 -29.93 -45.99
CA ALA A 73 0.95 -28.67 -46.52
C ALA A 73 -0.50 -28.73 -47.02
N ALA A 74 -1.28 -27.70 -46.72
CA ALA A 74 -2.48 -27.33 -47.48
C ALA A 74 -2.62 -25.80 -47.53
N ARG A 75 -3.18 -25.34 -48.66
CA ARG A 75 -3.01 -24.03 -49.28
C ARG A 75 -3.73 -22.87 -48.60
N THR A 76 -3.04 -21.73 -48.68
CA THR A 76 -3.47 -20.33 -48.77
C THR A 76 -4.93 -20.05 -49.16
N LEU A 77 -5.60 -19.21 -48.35
CA LEU A 77 -6.62 -18.25 -48.76
C LEU A 77 -6.46 -16.96 -47.92
N SER A 78 -6.76 -15.84 -48.57
CA SER A 78 -6.33 -14.46 -48.30
C SER A 78 -7.19 -13.65 -47.33
N SER A 79 -6.63 -12.51 -46.91
CA SER A 79 -7.20 -11.37 -46.17
C SER A 79 -7.24 -11.57 -44.65
N SER A 80 -6.85 -10.65 -43.78
CA SER A 80 -6.75 -9.19 -43.89
C SER A 80 -5.72 -8.69 -42.86
N CYS A 81 -4.94 -7.67 -43.22
CA CYS A 81 -4.03 -6.95 -42.31
C CYS A 81 -4.73 -6.51 -41.01
N LEU A 82 -4.42 -7.16 -39.89
CA LEU A 82 -4.67 -6.63 -38.55
C LEU A 82 -3.36 -5.99 -38.08
N ARG A 83 -3.26 -4.68 -38.27
CA ARG A 83 -2.26 -3.84 -37.60
C ARG A 83 -2.62 -3.81 -36.10
N PRO A 84 -1.65 -3.94 -35.18
CA PRO A 84 -1.92 -3.65 -33.78
C PRO A 84 -2.32 -2.17 -33.64
N VAL A 85 -3.34 -1.93 -32.81
CA VAL A 85 -3.84 -0.60 -32.47
C VAL A 85 -2.69 0.19 -31.89
N ARG A 86 -2.30 1.28 -32.57
CA ARG A 86 -1.31 2.24 -32.08
C ARG A 86 -1.78 2.77 -30.73
N CYS A 87 -0.98 2.57 -29.68
CA CYS A 87 -1.06 3.36 -28.46
C CYS A 87 -1.03 4.85 -28.84
N ALA A 88 -1.88 5.64 -28.19
CA ALA A 88 -2.01 7.07 -28.44
C ALA A 88 -0.64 7.75 -28.41
N ALA A 89 -0.36 8.54 -29.45
CA ALA A 89 0.85 9.35 -29.53
C ALA A 89 0.90 10.29 -28.33
N VAL A 90 1.87 10.07 -27.44
CA VAL A 90 2.24 11.04 -26.40
C VAL A 90 2.89 12.20 -27.13
N GLY A 91 2.25 13.37 -27.11
CA GLY A 91 2.79 14.59 -27.69
C GLY A 91 4.12 14.92 -27.03
N THR A 92 5.19 14.96 -27.81
CA THR A 92 6.48 15.50 -27.37
C THR A 92 6.34 17.01 -27.17
N ALA A 93 6.31 17.46 -25.92
CA ALA A 93 6.45 18.88 -25.61
C ALA A 93 7.85 19.34 -26.07
N ALA A 94 7.89 20.43 -26.85
CA ALA A 94 9.14 21.01 -27.34
C ALA A 94 9.99 21.54 -26.17
N PRO A 95 11.33 21.42 -26.23
CA PRO A 95 12.20 21.87 -25.16
C PRO A 95 12.19 23.41 -25.08
N VAL A 96 11.85 23.94 -23.90
CA VAL A 96 12.02 25.36 -23.58
C VAL A 96 13.49 25.58 -23.23
N ALA A 97 14.23 26.24 -24.11
CA ALA A 97 15.55 26.76 -23.79
C ALA A 97 15.40 27.98 -22.88
N ALA A 98 15.91 27.89 -21.65
CA ALA A 98 16.11 29.02 -20.78
C ALA A 98 17.58 29.02 -20.32
N THR A 99 18.34 29.96 -20.87
CA THR A 99 19.69 30.33 -20.45
C THR A 99 19.62 31.17 -19.18
N ALA A 100 20.25 30.72 -18.10
CA ALA A 100 20.92 31.54 -17.09
C ALA A 100 21.66 30.63 -16.11
N GLU A 101 22.94 30.93 -15.89
CA GLU A 101 23.88 30.25 -15.02
C GLU A 101 23.38 30.20 -13.57
N GLY A 102 23.40 29.01 -12.96
CA GLY A 102 23.05 28.79 -11.56
C GLY A 102 22.89 27.29 -11.23
N ASP A 103 23.97 26.68 -10.77
CA ASP A 103 24.08 25.36 -10.10
C ASP A 103 23.17 24.23 -10.64
N GLU A 104 23.62 23.57 -11.71
CA GLU A 104 22.93 22.45 -12.35
C GLU A 104 23.09 21.15 -11.54
N ARG A 105 22.23 20.95 -10.55
CA ARG A 105 21.71 19.59 -10.24
C ARG A 105 20.34 19.43 -10.88
N ARG A 106 20.27 19.63 -12.20
CA ARG A 106 19.10 19.23 -12.98
C ARG A 106 19.18 17.72 -13.16
N PHE A 107 18.09 17.02 -12.87
CA PHE A 107 17.94 15.61 -13.22
C PHE A 107 18.06 15.49 -14.75
N GLU A 108 19.26 15.20 -15.25
CA GLU A 108 19.44 14.89 -16.67
C GLU A 108 18.62 13.63 -16.96
N GLN A 109 17.61 13.78 -17.82
CA GLN A 109 16.89 12.62 -18.34
C GLN A 109 17.88 11.78 -19.13
N LEU A 110 18.00 10.50 -18.78
CA LEU A 110 18.80 9.56 -19.54
C LEU A 110 18.30 9.55 -20.98
N ALA A 111 19.15 9.94 -21.92
CA ALA A 111 18.83 9.96 -23.34
C ALA A 111 18.88 8.53 -23.90
N VAL A 112 17.80 7.77 -23.72
CA VAL A 112 17.66 6.41 -24.26
C VAL A 112 17.31 6.49 -25.75
N PRO A 113 18.08 5.83 -26.65
CA PRO A 113 17.73 5.76 -28.06
C PRO A 113 16.32 5.20 -28.27
N PRO A 114 15.47 5.77 -29.14
CA PRO A 114 14.09 5.30 -29.33
C PRO A 114 13.97 3.82 -29.67
N GLU A 115 14.90 3.29 -30.47
CA GLU A 115 14.92 1.86 -30.84
C GLU A 115 15.17 0.95 -29.64
N LEU A 116 15.96 1.41 -28.67
CA LEU A 116 16.24 0.67 -27.44
C LEU A 116 15.05 0.69 -26.47
N VAL A 117 14.21 1.72 -26.51
CA VAL A 117 13.03 1.81 -25.62
C VAL A 117 12.07 0.66 -25.89
N ASP A 118 11.78 0.36 -27.16
CA ASP A 118 10.86 -0.72 -27.52
C ASP A 118 11.40 -2.10 -27.07
N GLU A 119 12.71 -2.33 -27.23
CA GLU A 119 13.40 -3.54 -26.75
C GLU A 119 13.33 -3.67 -25.23
N LEU A 120 13.66 -2.60 -24.49
CA LEU A 120 13.57 -2.58 -23.02
C LEU A 120 12.15 -2.82 -22.51
N VAL A 121 11.14 -2.26 -23.19
CA VAL A 121 9.73 -2.47 -22.83
C VAL A 121 9.35 -3.93 -23.02
N GLU A 122 9.70 -4.54 -24.15
CA GLU A 122 9.42 -5.96 -24.40
C GLU A 122 10.09 -6.85 -23.34
N GLU A 123 11.39 -6.65 -23.09
CA GLU A 123 12.14 -7.38 -22.06
C GLU A 123 11.53 -7.22 -20.67
N ALA A 124 11.17 -5.99 -20.29
CA ALA A 124 10.60 -5.71 -18.97
C ALA A 124 9.25 -6.41 -18.78
N LEU A 125 8.39 -6.41 -19.80
CA LEU A 125 7.09 -7.06 -19.74
C LEU A 125 7.22 -8.60 -19.66
N VAL A 126 8.16 -9.18 -20.41
CA VAL A 126 8.49 -10.61 -20.32
C VAL A 126 9.02 -10.95 -18.94
N TRP A 127 9.97 -10.16 -18.42
CA TRP A 127 10.56 -10.36 -17.10
C TRP A 127 9.49 -10.33 -16.00
N CYS A 128 8.59 -9.33 -16.04
CA CYS A 128 7.49 -9.22 -15.07
C CYS A 128 6.61 -10.49 -15.05
N SER A 129 6.30 -11.01 -16.24
CA SER A 129 5.47 -12.20 -16.40
C SER A 129 6.16 -13.46 -15.87
N GLN A 130 7.47 -13.59 -16.06
CA GLN A 130 8.25 -14.74 -15.61
C GLN A 130 8.56 -14.73 -14.10
N HIS A 131 8.67 -13.54 -13.51
CA HIS A 131 9.10 -13.37 -12.11
C HIS A 131 7.95 -12.98 -11.17
N GLY A 132 6.72 -12.92 -11.67
CA GLY A 132 5.54 -12.66 -10.82
C GLY A 132 5.41 -11.22 -10.33
N LEU A 133 5.98 -10.24 -11.05
CA LEU A 133 5.76 -8.81 -10.81
C LEU A 133 4.40 -8.39 -11.41
N VAL A 134 3.33 -8.91 -10.82
CA VAL A 134 1.96 -8.84 -11.35
C VAL A 134 0.95 -8.36 -10.32
N VAL A 135 -0.14 -7.81 -10.82
CA VAL A 135 -1.35 -7.43 -10.07
C VAL A 135 -2.59 -7.96 -10.80
N GLY A 136 -3.73 -7.96 -10.12
CA GLY A 136 -5.01 -8.23 -10.75
C GLY A 136 -5.46 -7.09 -11.67
N ASP A 137 -5.84 -7.41 -12.91
CA ASP A 137 -6.39 -6.44 -13.87
C ASP A 137 -7.73 -5.89 -13.36
N LYS A 138 -7.84 -4.56 -13.27
CA LYS A 138 -9.07 -3.87 -12.86
C LYS A 138 -10.27 -4.18 -13.75
N ASN A 139 -10.03 -4.50 -15.02
CA ASN A 139 -11.09 -4.81 -16.00
C ASN A 139 -11.55 -6.27 -15.91
N HIS A 140 -10.82 -7.13 -15.20
CA HIS A 140 -11.20 -8.52 -15.03
C HIS A 140 -11.98 -8.72 -13.71
N PRO A 141 -13.23 -9.20 -13.76
CA PRO A 141 -14.13 -9.19 -12.59
C PRO A 141 -13.70 -10.12 -11.44
N ARG A 142 -12.80 -11.07 -11.70
CA ARG A 142 -12.32 -12.04 -10.70
C ARG A 142 -10.90 -11.77 -10.21
N SER A 143 -10.18 -10.80 -10.78
CA SER A 143 -8.74 -10.62 -10.52
C SER A 143 -8.40 -10.20 -9.09
N GLY A 144 -9.35 -9.57 -8.39
CA GLY A 144 -9.23 -9.24 -6.96
C GLY A 144 -9.72 -10.34 -6.01
N LYS A 145 -10.29 -11.43 -6.52
CA LYS A 145 -10.91 -12.50 -5.70
C LYS A 145 -10.24 -13.86 -5.87
N ALA A 146 -9.82 -14.17 -7.09
CA ALA A 146 -9.23 -15.46 -7.44
C ALA A 146 -7.78 -15.24 -7.90
N PRO A 147 -6.80 -15.92 -7.28
CA PRO A 147 -5.43 -15.87 -7.75
C PRO A 147 -5.29 -16.56 -9.12
N GLY A 148 -4.32 -16.12 -9.92
CA GLY A 148 -3.95 -16.75 -11.19
C GLY A 148 -4.88 -16.43 -12.38
N VAL A 149 -5.84 -15.52 -12.23
CA VAL A 149 -6.74 -15.11 -13.32
C VAL A 149 -6.73 -13.60 -13.51
N GLY A 150 -6.79 -13.15 -14.77
CA GLY A 150 -6.79 -11.73 -15.12
C GLY A 150 -5.57 -10.99 -14.56
N LEU A 151 -4.37 -11.50 -14.84
CA LEU A 151 -3.12 -10.90 -14.39
C LEU A 151 -2.67 -9.81 -15.37
N LEU A 152 -2.09 -8.75 -14.83
CA LEU A 152 -1.35 -7.72 -15.54
C LEU A 152 -0.03 -7.48 -14.82
N HIS A 153 1.00 -7.02 -15.53
CA HIS A 153 2.20 -6.53 -14.85
C HIS A 153 1.83 -5.42 -13.86
N ALA A 154 2.54 -5.33 -12.73
CA ALA A 154 2.41 -4.15 -11.87
C ALA A 154 2.84 -2.90 -12.67
N PRO A 155 2.22 -1.73 -12.49
CA PRO A 155 2.74 -0.50 -13.09
C PRO A 155 4.14 -0.19 -12.51
N PHE A 156 5.12 0.08 -13.38
CA PHE A 156 6.50 0.42 -13.00
C PHE A 156 7.08 1.49 -13.94
N ALA A 157 8.09 2.23 -13.49
CA ALA A 157 8.94 3.05 -14.36
C ALA A 157 9.95 2.16 -15.07
N LEU A 158 10.17 2.32 -16.38
CA LEU A 158 11.01 1.41 -17.17
C LEU A 158 12.46 1.34 -16.67
N LEU A 159 13.02 2.47 -16.25
CA LEU A 159 14.35 2.62 -15.71
C LEU A 159 14.29 3.23 -14.29
N PRO A 160 15.30 3.02 -13.45
CA PRO A 160 15.31 3.57 -12.10
C PRO A 160 15.38 5.10 -12.12
N MET A 161 14.77 5.71 -11.10
CA MET A 161 14.89 7.15 -10.86
C MET A 161 16.23 7.45 -10.21
N SER A 162 16.94 8.49 -10.70
CA SER A 162 18.12 8.99 -10.01
C SER A 162 17.72 9.59 -8.66
N PHE A 163 18.41 9.19 -7.60
CA PHE A 163 18.14 9.67 -6.25
C PHE A 163 19.47 9.95 -5.53
N PRO A 164 19.71 11.17 -5.01
CA PRO A 164 20.97 11.49 -4.37
C PRO A 164 21.24 10.62 -3.13
N LYS A 165 22.44 10.03 -3.09
CA LYS A 165 22.87 9.11 -2.03
C LYS A 165 22.76 9.72 -0.62
N VAL A 166 23.03 11.02 -0.47
CA VAL A 166 22.92 11.73 0.83
C VAL A 166 21.52 11.64 1.43
N TYR A 167 20.47 11.78 0.61
CA TYR A 167 19.10 11.67 1.09
C TYR A 167 18.69 10.22 1.33
N TRP A 168 19.27 9.28 0.57
CA TRP A 168 19.05 7.86 0.79
C TRP A 168 19.61 7.44 2.16
N GLU A 169 20.85 7.83 2.45
CA GLU A 169 21.49 7.58 3.75
C GLU A 169 20.74 8.26 4.90
N GLN A 170 20.30 9.52 4.72
CA GLN A 170 19.48 10.21 5.70
C GLN A 170 18.16 9.45 5.98
N ALA A 171 17.47 8.94 4.95
CA ALA A 171 16.24 8.18 5.13
C ALA A 171 16.47 6.87 5.90
N LEU A 172 17.61 6.21 5.67
CA LEU A 172 18.01 5.00 6.39
C LEU A 172 18.30 5.27 7.87
N GLU A 173 18.98 6.38 8.17
CA GLU A 173 19.25 6.81 9.56
C GLU A 173 17.95 7.15 10.31
N LEU A 174 16.96 7.71 9.62
CA LEU A 174 15.66 8.06 10.21
C LEU A 174 14.77 6.85 10.49
N ALA A 175 14.92 5.74 9.77
CA ALA A 175 14.05 4.57 9.90
C ALA A 175 13.97 4.00 11.33
N PRO A 176 15.09 3.69 12.03
CA PRO A 176 15.02 3.20 13.41
C PRO A 176 14.49 4.26 14.39
N LEU A 177 14.75 5.55 14.14
CA LEU A 177 14.24 6.64 14.98
C LEU A 177 12.71 6.73 14.90
N PHE A 178 12.14 6.60 13.69
CA PHE A 178 10.69 6.56 13.53
C PHE A 178 10.06 5.28 14.10
N ASN A 179 10.75 4.15 14.07
CA ASN A 179 10.27 2.93 14.72
C ASN A 179 10.14 3.13 16.24
N GLU A 180 11.17 3.69 16.87
CA GLU A 180 11.16 4.01 18.31
C GLU A 180 10.10 5.07 18.64
N LEU A 181 10.01 6.13 17.83
CA LEU A 181 9.00 7.17 18.02
C LEU A 181 7.59 6.60 17.93
N VAL A 182 7.30 5.75 16.94
CA VAL A 182 5.98 5.12 16.80
C VAL A 182 5.66 4.28 18.03
N HIS A 183 6.61 3.45 18.48
CA HIS A 183 6.45 2.64 19.66
C HIS A 183 6.15 3.50 20.90
N ARG A 184 6.99 4.49 21.21
CA ARG A 184 6.83 5.34 22.41
C ARG A 184 5.56 6.18 22.40
N VAL A 185 5.17 6.73 21.25
CA VAL A 185 3.89 7.46 21.13
C VAL A 185 2.71 6.50 21.34
N SER A 186 2.81 5.25 20.88
CA SER A 186 1.76 4.24 21.07
C SER A 186 1.53 3.86 22.54
N LEU A 187 2.54 4.08 23.41
CA LEU A 187 2.43 3.83 24.86
C LEU A 187 1.73 4.97 25.61
N ASP A 188 1.69 6.18 25.05
CA ASP A 188 1.02 7.33 25.65
C ASP A 188 -0.44 7.42 25.18
N GLY A 189 -1.27 6.55 25.76
CA GLY A 189 -2.68 6.46 25.41
C GLY A 189 -3.46 7.77 25.64
N ASP A 190 -3.10 8.52 26.67
CA ASP A 190 -3.70 9.83 26.96
C ASP A 190 -3.36 10.85 25.89
N PHE A 191 -2.10 10.91 25.43
CA PHE A 191 -1.71 11.73 24.31
C PHE A 191 -2.50 11.41 23.04
N LEU A 192 -2.67 10.14 22.70
CA LEU A 192 -3.46 9.72 21.54
C LEU A 192 -4.93 10.17 21.65
N GLN A 193 -5.57 9.90 22.80
CA GLN A 193 -6.97 10.27 23.04
C GLN A 193 -7.18 11.79 23.01
N GLN A 194 -6.31 12.55 23.67
CA GLN A 194 -6.41 14.01 23.75
C GLN A 194 -6.16 14.67 22.38
N THR A 195 -5.10 14.24 21.68
CA THR A 195 -4.73 14.82 20.38
C THR A 195 -5.81 14.60 19.32
N LEU A 196 -6.53 13.47 19.39
CA LEU A 196 -7.58 13.10 18.45
C LEU A 196 -9.01 13.41 18.98
N ALA A 197 -9.15 14.08 20.13
CA ALA A 197 -10.46 14.33 20.74
C ALA A 197 -11.39 15.14 19.82
N ARG A 198 -10.89 16.20 19.18
CA ARG A 198 -11.67 16.97 18.20
C ARG A 198 -11.96 16.17 16.94
N THR A 199 -10.97 15.41 16.45
CA THR A 199 -11.14 14.49 15.32
C THR A 199 -12.28 13.49 15.56
N LYS A 200 -12.40 12.97 16.79
CA LYS A 200 -13.47 12.06 17.21
C LYS A 200 -14.86 12.64 16.97
N GLU A 201 -15.05 13.95 17.11
CA GLU A 201 -16.36 14.61 17.00
C GLU A 201 -16.86 14.66 15.55
N VAL A 202 -15.97 14.70 14.57
CA VAL A 202 -16.33 14.92 13.15
C VAL A 202 -16.00 13.76 12.23
N ASP A 203 -15.10 12.85 12.61
CA ASP A 203 -14.73 11.69 11.79
C ASP A 203 -15.23 10.38 12.44
N PRO A 204 -16.35 9.80 11.96
CA PRO A 204 -16.90 8.56 12.49
C PRO A 204 -15.91 7.39 12.44
N PHE A 205 -15.02 7.35 11.46
CA PHE A 205 -14.03 6.27 11.35
C PHE A 205 -12.99 6.34 12.47
N THR A 206 -12.32 7.49 12.61
CA THR A 206 -11.36 7.70 13.71
C THR A 206 -12.04 7.56 15.07
N ARG A 207 -13.30 7.99 15.22
CA ARG A 207 -14.07 7.77 16.46
C ARG A 207 -14.12 6.31 16.85
N ARG A 208 -14.46 5.42 15.92
CA ARG A 208 -14.57 3.98 16.18
C ARG A 208 -13.23 3.35 16.51
N LEU A 209 -12.13 3.83 15.91
CA LEU A 209 -10.77 3.42 16.29
C LEU A 209 -10.44 3.85 17.73
N LEU A 210 -10.74 5.10 18.10
CA LEU A 210 -10.55 5.62 19.46
C LEU A 210 -11.41 4.88 20.49
N ASP A 211 -12.63 4.49 20.14
CA ASP A 211 -13.51 3.72 21.04
C ASP A 211 -12.94 2.33 21.34
N ILE A 212 -12.29 1.69 20.37
CA ILE A 212 -11.58 0.42 20.59
C ILE A 212 -10.35 0.66 21.47
N HIS A 213 -9.58 1.71 21.20
CA HIS A 213 -8.42 2.07 22.00
C HIS A 213 -8.80 2.38 23.46
N SER A 214 -9.87 3.15 23.70
CA SER A 214 -10.40 3.42 25.04
C SER A 214 -10.73 2.12 25.79
N LYS A 215 -11.38 1.15 25.13
CA LYS A 215 -11.66 -0.15 25.73
C LYS A 215 -10.39 -0.92 26.10
N MET A 216 -9.32 -0.81 25.29
CA MET A 216 -8.05 -1.48 25.62
C MET A 216 -7.37 -0.83 26.83
N MET A 217 -7.46 0.50 26.96
CA MET A 217 -7.01 1.24 28.13
C MET A 217 -7.80 0.87 29.39
N GLU A 218 -9.13 0.78 29.30
CA GLU A 218 -10.01 0.36 30.41
C GLU A 218 -9.71 -1.06 30.89
N LEU A 219 -9.39 -1.96 29.97
CA LEU A 219 -8.95 -3.32 30.29
C LEU A 219 -7.52 -3.37 30.86
N ASN A 220 -6.79 -2.24 30.86
CA ASN A 220 -5.37 -2.14 31.20
C ASN A 220 -4.55 -3.23 30.49
N LYS A 221 -4.85 -3.44 29.21
CA LYS A 221 -4.27 -4.54 28.46
C LYS A 221 -2.78 -4.27 28.26
N LYS A 222 -1.95 -5.18 28.77
CA LYS A 222 -0.51 -5.17 28.54
C LYS A 222 -0.17 -5.98 27.29
N GLU A 223 0.70 -5.42 26.46
CA GLU A 223 1.21 -6.06 25.26
C GLU A 223 2.73 -6.02 25.32
N ASP A 224 3.33 -7.03 25.95
CA ASP A 224 4.79 -7.09 26.15
C ASP A 224 5.54 -7.35 24.84
N ILE A 225 4.85 -7.90 23.83
CA ILE A 225 5.39 -8.10 22.48
C ILE A 225 4.60 -7.20 21.52
N GLN A 226 5.29 -6.28 20.87
CA GLN A 226 4.73 -5.36 19.88
C GLN A 226 5.50 -5.46 18.57
N LEU A 227 4.77 -5.44 17.46
CA LEU A 227 5.34 -5.56 16.11
C LEU A 227 4.79 -4.45 15.21
N GLY A 228 5.70 -3.65 14.65
CA GLY A 228 5.40 -2.64 13.64
C GLY A 228 6.08 -2.97 12.31
N LEU A 229 5.30 -3.03 11.23
CA LEU A 229 5.81 -3.06 9.86
C LEU A 229 5.41 -1.74 9.18
N THR A 230 6.23 -0.71 9.41
CA THR A 230 5.98 0.69 9.06
C THR A 230 6.66 1.08 7.75
N ARG A 231 6.21 2.19 7.16
CA ARG A 231 6.86 2.81 5.99
C ARG A 231 6.78 4.33 6.11
N SER A 232 7.95 4.96 6.17
CA SER A 232 8.07 6.41 6.16
C SER A 232 8.30 6.89 4.73
N ASP A 233 7.39 7.73 4.23
CA ASP A 233 7.41 8.19 2.84
C ASP A 233 7.98 9.61 2.78
N TYR A 234 8.87 9.88 1.82
CA TYR A 234 9.60 11.15 1.72
C TYR A 234 9.57 11.73 0.30
N MET A 235 9.74 13.06 0.21
CA MET A 235 10.05 13.79 -1.02
C MET A 235 11.22 14.74 -0.78
N ILE A 236 12.02 14.99 -1.81
CA ILE A 236 13.05 16.03 -1.77
C ILE A 236 12.40 17.33 -2.23
N ASP A 237 12.42 18.36 -1.38
CA ASP A 237 11.94 19.68 -1.73
C ASP A 237 13.00 20.43 -2.54
N GLY A 238 12.72 20.69 -3.82
CA GLY A 238 13.67 21.30 -4.74
C GLY A 238 14.04 22.77 -4.40
N ALA A 239 13.24 23.46 -3.59
CA ALA A 239 13.51 24.83 -3.18
C ALA A 239 14.46 24.91 -1.98
N THR A 240 14.39 23.94 -1.06
CA THR A 240 15.18 23.92 0.17
C THR A 240 16.27 22.86 0.18
N ASP A 241 16.30 21.96 -0.81
CA ASP A 241 17.23 20.82 -0.90
C ASP A 241 17.16 19.94 0.36
N LYS A 242 15.94 19.73 0.87
CA LYS A 242 15.68 18.93 2.09
C LYS A 242 14.86 17.69 1.78
N LEU A 243 15.20 16.60 2.44
CA LEU A 243 14.35 15.41 2.51
C LEU A 243 13.23 15.65 3.53
N LEU A 244 11.98 15.73 3.04
CA LEU A 244 10.81 15.98 3.87
C LEU A 244 9.89 14.76 3.90
N GLN A 245 9.46 14.37 5.08
CA GLN A 245 8.51 13.29 5.30
C GLN A 245 7.11 13.74 4.85
N VAL A 246 6.51 12.96 3.95
CA VAL A 246 5.15 13.15 3.45
C VAL A 246 4.14 12.57 4.44
N GLU A 247 4.40 11.34 4.91
CA GLU A 247 3.57 10.62 5.87
C GLU A 247 4.34 9.43 6.48
N LEU A 248 3.80 8.90 7.58
CA LEU A 248 4.27 7.67 8.21
C LEU A 248 3.15 6.65 8.23
N ASN A 249 3.29 5.60 7.42
CA ASN A 249 2.32 4.53 7.31
C ASN A 249 2.60 3.49 8.41
N THR A 250 1.67 3.32 9.34
CA THR A 250 1.80 2.34 10.44
C THR A 250 0.91 1.10 10.28
N ILE A 251 0.00 1.09 9.30
CA ILE A 251 -0.90 -0.01 9.00
C ILE A 251 -0.84 -0.39 7.52
N SER A 252 -0.89 -1.69 7.21
CA SER A 252 -1.04 -2.21 5.84
C SER A 252 -0.08 -1.59 4.81
N THR A 253 1.18 -1.45 5.20
CA THR A 253 2.24 -0.97 4.30
C THR A 253 2.34 -1.90 3.10
N SER A 254 2.08 -1.34 1.93
CA SER A 254 1.97 -2.09 0.68
C SER A 254 3.22 -1.93 -0.19
N SER A 255 3.31 -2.74 -1.24
CA SER A 255 4.37 -2.72 -2.26
C SER A 255 5.73 -3.22 -1.78
N ASN A 256 5.84 -3.79 -0.58
CA ASN A 256 7.11 -4.34 -0.09
C ASN A 256 7.61 -5.51 -0.97
N GLY A 257 6.69 -6.36 -1.45
CA GLY A 257 7.01 -7.44 -2.37
C GLY A 257 7.29 -6.92 -3.78
N LEU A 258 6.39 -6.08 -4.30
CA LEU A 258 6.53 -5.53 -5.64
C LEU A 258 7.80 -4.67 -5.80
N ALA A 259 8.19 -3.89 -4.78
CA ALA A 259 9.39 -3.06 -4.81
C ALA A 259 10.68 -3.89 -4.89
N CYS A 260 10.71 -5.09 -4.29
CA CYS A 260 11.82 -6.01 -4.47
C CYS A 260 11.90 -6.48 -5.94
N GLY A 261 10.75 -6.82 -6.54
CA GLY A 261 10.67 -7.18 -7.95
C GLY A 261 11.10 -6.03 -8.89
N VAL A 262 10.69 -4.79 -8.61
CA VAL A 262 11.09 -3.62 -9.42
C VAL A 262 12.60 -3.36 -9.33
N SER A 263 13.20 -3.46 -8.13
CA SER A 263 14.67 -3.32 -7.98
C SER A 263 15.42 -4.36 -8.82
N GLU A 264 15.00 -5.62 -8.76
CA GLU A 264 15.63 -6.69 -9.55
C GLU A 264 15.37 -6.57 -11.06
N LEU A 265 14.18 -6.11 -11.46
CA LEU A 265 13.89 -5.78 -12.86
C LEU A 265 14.86 -4.73 -13.39
N HIS A 266 15.03 -3.60 -12.68
CA HIS A 266 15.94 -2.53 -13.10
C HIS A 266 17.39 -3.02 -13.15
N ARG A 267 17.83 -3.80 -12.16
CA ARG A 267 19.16 -4.42 -12.16
C ARG A 267 19.34 -5.36 -13.35
N ASN A 268 18.30 -6.10 -13.74
CA ASN A 268 18.32 -6.98 -14.89
C ASN A 268 18.45 -6.21 -16.21
N LEU A 269 17.58 -5.23 -16.45
CA LEU A 269 17.61 -4.40 -17.67
C LEU A 269 18.96 -3.70 -17.82
N ILE A 270 19.48 -3.08 -16.75
CA ILE A 270 20.78 -2.40 -16.79
C ILE A 270 21.91 -3.38 -17.07
N ARG A 271 21.87 -4.59 -16.52
CA ARG A 271 22.91 -5.61 -16.76
C ARG A 271 22.96 -6.03 -18.23
N HIS A 272 21.83 -6.09 -18.92
CA HIS A 272 21.76 -6.47 -20.33
C HIS A 272 22.14 -5.33 -21.27
N HIS A 273 21.85 -4.08 -20.87
CA HIS A 273 22.03 -2.87 -21.70
C HIS A 273 23.03 -1.87 -21.09
N GLN A 274 24.04 -2.36 -20.36
CA GLN A 274 24.96 -1.52 -19.58
C GLN A 274 25.72 -0.51 -20.45
N ARG A 275 26.10 -0.90 -21.67
CA ARG A 275 26.89 -0.04 -22.57
C ARG A 275 26.03 1.07 -23.17
N GLU A 276 24.82 0.71 -23.55
CA GLU A 276 23.83 1.55 -24.20
C GLU A 276 23.23 2.56 -23.21
N LEU A 277 22.97 2.12 -21.98
CA LEU A 277 22.42 2.96 -20.92
C LEU A 277 23.50 3.76 -20.18
N GLY A 278 24.77 3.32 -20.21
CA GLY A 278 25.83 3.94 -19.42
C GLY A 278 25.60 3.84 -17.91
N LEU A 279 24.81 2.87 -17.45
CA LEU A 279 24.44 2.66 -16.05
C LEU A 279 25.13 1.43 -15.47
N ASP A 280 25.59 1.52 -14.24
CA ASP A 280 26.08 0.37 -13.48
C ASP A 280 24.89 -0.32 -12.78
N PRO A 281 24.65 -1.64 -12.95
CA PRO A 281 23.57 -2.33 -12.26
C PRO A 281 23.71 -2.30 -10.72
N THR A 282 24.92 -2.08 -10.19
CA THR A 282 25.14 -1.92 -8.75
C THR A 282 24.68 -0.57 -8.20
N SER A 283 24.39 0.42 -9.08
CA SER A 283 23.81 1.71 -8.68
C SER A 283 22.35 1.60 -8.21
N VAL A 284 21.63 0.55 -8.63
CA VAL A 284 20.31 0.22 -8.11
C VAL A 284 20.48 -0.60 -6.84
N VAL A 285 20.13 0.00 -5.69
CA VAL A 285 20.22 -0.66 -4.38
C VAL A 285 19.32 -1.89 -4.35
N GLY A 286 19.88 -3.03 -3.95
CA GLY A 286 19.13 -4.27 -3.75
C GLY A 286 18.10 -4.09 -2.63
N ASN A 287 16.93 -4.70 -2.78
CA ASN A 287 15.84 -4.55 -1.83
C ASN A 287 15.47 -5.90 -1.19
N THR A 288 15.60 -5.96 0.13
CA THR A 288 15.38 -7.17 0.94
C THR A 288 14.11 -7.09 1.80
N ALA A 289 13.21 -6.15 1.51
CA ALA A 289 12.02 -5.88 2.33
C ALA A 289 11.19 -7.15 2.59
N ILE A 290 10.99 -8.03 1.59
CA ILE A 290 10.25 -9.29 1.77
C ILE A 290 10.88 -10.16 2.86
N ALA A 291 12.19 -10.39 2.78
CA ALA A 291 12.92 -11.23 3.71
C ALA A 291 12.88 -10.63 5.12
N GLN A 292 13.11 -9.31 5.25
CA GLN A 292 13.05 -8.61 6.52
C GLN A 292 11.64 -8.62 7.15
N HIS A 293 10.58 -8.48 6.34
CA HIS A 293 9.20 -8.57 6.83
C HIS A 293 8.85 -10.00 7.28
N ALA A 294 9.27 -11.02 6.52
CA ALA A 294 9.11 -12.41 6.90
C ALA A 294 9.88 -12.73 8.20
N GLU A 295 11.11 -12.24 8.33
CA GLU A 295 11.93 -12.40 9.53
C GLU A 295 11.29 -11.75 10.76
N ALA A 296 10.79 -10.52 10.64
CA ALA A 296 10.13 -9.81 11.73
C ALA A 296 8.84 -10.54 12.19
N LEU A 297 8.03 -11.03 11.24
CA LEU A 297 6.86 -11.85 11.55
C LEU A 297 7.25 -13.19 12.20
N ALA A 298 8.28 -13.86 11.69
CA ALA A 298 8.76 -15.13 12.26
C ALA A 298 9.31 -14.94 13.68
N THR A 299 10.05 -13.85 13.92
CA THR A 299 10.60 -13.51 15.24
C THR A 299 9.48 -13.25 16.24
N ALA A 300 8.50 -12.41 15.90
CA ALA A 300 7.34 -12.18 16.76
C ALA A 300 6.53 -13.46 17.01
N TRP A 301 6.43 -14.36 16.01
CA TRP A 301 5.72 -15.64 16.15
C TRP A 301 6.47 -16.57 17.11
N ALA A 302 7.81 -16.58 17.05
CA ALA A 302 8.65 -17.34 17.97
C ALA A 302 8.53 -16.80 19.42
N GLU A 303 8.48 -15.48 19.60
CA GLU A 303 8.23 -14.85 20.92
C GLU A 303 6.84 -15.17 21.48
N TYR A 304 5.82 -15.30 20.63
CA TYR A 304 4.49 -15.80 21.05
C TYR A 304 4.56 -17.24 21.59
N ASN A 305 5.55 -18.02 21.15
CA ASN A 305 5.93 -19.32 21.68
C ASN A 305 4.81 -20.38 21.68
N ASN A 306 4.09 -20.51 20.55
CA ASN A 306 3.13 -21.59 20.32
C ASN A 306 3.28 -22.16 18.90
N GLN A 307 3.90 -23.33 18.79
CA GLN A 307 4.21 -23.98 17.49
C GLN A 307 2.96 -24.37 16.67
N SER A 308 1.79 -24.49 17.30
CA SER A 308 0.54 -24.80 16.60
C SER A 308 -0.17 -23.55 16.07
N ALA A 309 0.29 -22.36 16.48
CA ALA A 309 -0.35 -21.11 16.14
C ALA A 309 0.02 -20.64 14.73
N VAL A 310 -0.90 -19.92 14.09
CA VAL A 310 -0.72 -19.39 12.74
C VAL A 310 -0.61 -17.86 12.74
N VAL A 311 -0.14 -17.31 11.62
CA VAL A 311 -0.26 -15.88 11.31
C VAL A 311 -1.56 -15.65 10.53
N LEU A 312 -2.47 -14.87 11.10
CA LEU A 312 -3.71 -14.44 10.47
C LEU A 312 -3.45 -13.15 9.67
N VAL A 313 -3.58 -13.22 8.35
CA VAL A 313 -3.51 -12.05 7.48
C VAL A 313 -4.93 -11.53 7.24
N VAL A 314 -5.21 -10.33 7.75
CA VAL A 314 -6.51 -9.66 7.57
C VAL A 314 -6.51 -8.95 6.23
N VAL A 315 -7.45 -9.29 5.35
CA VAL A 315 -7.44 -8.84 3.95
C VAL A 315 -8.77 -8.21 3.54
N GLN A 316 -8.75 -7.41 2.48
CA GLN A 316 -9.98 -6.93 1.83
C GLN A 316 -10.67 -8.07 1.08
N ALA A 317 -11.99 -7.96 0.89
CA ALA A 317 -12.75 -8.95 0.12
C ALA A 317 -12.40 -8.96 -1.37
N GLU A 318 -11.94 -7.81 -1.90
CA GLU A 318 -11.40 -7.67 -3.25
C GLU A 318 -10.00 -7.05 -3.16
N GLU A 319 -8.98 -7.82 -3.50
CA GLU A 319 -7.58 -7.44 -3.31
C GLU A 319 -6.79 -7.71 -4.59
N ARG A 320 -6.72 -6.71 -5.48
CA ARG A 320 -5.96 -6.83 -6.74
C ARG A 320 -4.45 -6.81 -6.52
N TYR A 321 -3.99 -6.30 -5.39
CA TYR A 321 -2.58 -6.31 -4.99
C TYR A 321 -2.23 -7.56 -4.15
N MET A 322 -3.05 -8.62 -4.18
CA MET A 322 -2.85 -9.82 -3.33
C MET A 322 -1.50 -10.47 -3.51
N TYR A 323 -0.88 -10.37 -4.69
CA TYR A 323 0.43 -10.97 -4.95
C TYR A 323 1.51 -10.34 -4.07
N ASP A 324 1.47 -9.02 -3.81
CA ASP A 324 2.38 -8.36 -2.85
C ASP A 324 2.31 -9.01 -1.45
N GLN A 325 1.10 -9.37 -1.03
CA GLN A 325 0.87 -10.07 0.24
C GLN A 325 1.35 -11.51 0.19
N TYR A 326 1.09 -12.20 -0.93
CA TYR A 326 1.51 -13.59 -1.12
C TYR A 326 3.03 -13.73 -1.05
N TRP A 327 3.80 -12.82 -1.67
CA TRP A 327 5.26 -12.85 -1.61
C TRP A 327 5.78 -12.89 -0.16
N ILE A 328 5.23 -12.06 0.73
CA ILE A 328 5.60 -12.06 2.17
C ILE A 328 5.19 -13.38 2.83
N THR A 329 3.96 -13.85 2.62
CA THR A 329 3.48 -15.09 3.26
C THR A 329 4.17 -16.36 2.75
N VAL A 330 4.60 -16.36 1.48
CA VAL A 330 5.37 -17.44 0.86
C VAL A 330 6.78 -17.44 1.43
N ALA A 331 7.44 -16.29 1.52
CA ALA A 331 8.75 -16.16 2.17
C ALA A 331 8.70 -16.62 3.63
N LEU A 332 7.69 -16.18 4.38
CA LEU A 332 7.48 -16.61 5.77
C LEU A 332 7.34 -18.13 5.90
N ARG A 333 6.57 -18.76 5.00
CA ARG A 333 6.40 -20.22 4.97
C ARG A 333 7.69 -20.95 4.58
N GLU A 334 8.36 -20.49 3.52
CA GLU A 334 9.49 -21.21 2.92
C GLU A 334 10.78 -21.03 3.71
N MET A 335 11.00 -19.86 4.30
CA MET A 335 12.20 -19.57 5.08
C MET A 335 12.06 -20.02 6.55
N TYR A 336 10.86 -19.96 7.13
CA TYR A 336 10.66 -20.17 8.57
C TYR A 336 9.64 -21.25 8.93
N GLY A 337 8.97 -21.87 7.94
CA GLY A 337 7.97 -22.91 8.20
C GLY A 337 6.68 -22.42 8.86
N VAL A 338 6.47 -21.10 8.96
CA VAL A 338 5.32 -20.52 9.65
C VAL A 338 4.10 -20.51 8.73
N THR A 339 2.99 -21.07 9.21
CA THR A 339 1.75 -21.17 8.46
C THR A 339 0.95 -19.86 8.54
N THR A 340 0.39 -19.46 7.40
CA THR A 340 -0.49 -18.28 7.30
C THR A 340 -1.91 -18.70 6.91
N ILE A 341 -2.89 -17.94 7.39
CA ILE A 341 -4.28 -17.99 6.91
C ILE A 341 -4.73 -16.59 6.53
N ARG A 342 -5.60 -16.46 5.51
CA ARG A 342 -6.10 -15.16 5.03
C ARG A 342 -7.60 -15.09 5.29
N LYS A 343 -8.05 -14.02 5.94
CA LYS A 343 -9.46 -13.81 6.26
C LYS A 343 -9.85 -12.35 6.15
N THR A 344 -11.06 -12.09 5.68
CA THR A 344 -11.72 -10.80 5.82
C THR A 344 -12.19 -10.57 7.26
N MET A 345 -12.45 -9.32 7.63
CA MET A 345 -13.02 -9.00 8.94
C MET A 345 -14.37 -9.69 9.18
N ALA A 346 -15.21 -9.81 8.14
CA ALA A 346 -16.50 -10.49 8.23
C ALA A 346 -16.34 -12.00 8.54
N GLU A 347 -15.38 -12.68 7.88
CA GLU A 347 -15.10 -14.08 8.19
C GLU A 347 -14.51 -14.25 9.60
N ILE A 348 -13.69 -13.30 10.07
CA ILE A 348 -13.15 -13.33 11.43
C ILE A 348 -14.27 -13.20 12.47
N GLU A 349 -15.29 -12.39 12.21
CA GLU A 349 -16.46 -12.30 13.09
C GLU A 349 -17.26 -13.60 13.11
N ALA A 350 -17.43 -14.24 11.96
CA ALA A 350 -18.20 -15.47 11.82
C ALA A 350 -17.48 -16.72 12.38
N GLU A 351 -16.15 -16.79 12.25
CA GLU A 351 -15.35 -17.98 12.55
C GLU A 351 -14.44 -17.83 13.78
N GLY A 352 -14.29 -16.60 14.30
CA GLY A 352 -13.38 -16.27 15.38
C GLY A 352 -13.94 -16.60 16.75
N ASP A 353 -13.16 -17.37 17.52
CA ASP A 353 -13.44 -17.69 18.92
C ASP A 353 -12.34 -17.12 19.81
N LEU A 354 -12.74 -16.36 20.83
CA LEU A 354 -11.84 -15.83 21.84
C LEU A 354 -11.93 -16.69 23.09
N ARG A 355 -10.90 -17.51 23.32
CA ARG A 355 -10.86 -18.42 24.47
C ARG A 355 -10.76 -17.67 25.80
N PRO A 356 -11.13 -18.29 26.93
CA PRO A 356 -11.02 -17.68 28.25
C PRO A 356 -9.61 -17.23 28.64
N ASP A 357 -8.57 -17.86 28.08
CA ASP A 357 -7.16 -17.50 28.26
C ASP A 357 -6.71 -16.31 27.37
N GLY A 358 -7.62 -15.75 26.57
CA GLY A 358 -7.34 -14.65 25.64
C GLY A 358 -6.87 -15.10 24.25
N THR A 359 -6.69 -16.40 24.01
CA THR A 359 -6.25 -16.91 22.70
C THR A 359 -7.32 -16.72 21.64
N LEU A 360 -6.99 -16.03 20.55
CA LEU A 360 -7.81 -16.02 19.34
C LEU A 360 -7.65 -17.33 18.58
N VAL A 361 -8.76 -17.93 18.18
CA VAL A 361 -8.80 -19.16 17.39
C VAL A 361 -9.66 -18.96 16.15
N ILE A 362 -9.15 -19.39 15.00
CA ILE A 362 -9.87 -19.38 13.73
C ILE A 362 -9.84 -20.81 13.17
N ASN A 363 -11.01 -21.41 12.92
CA ASN A 363 -11.13 -22.78 12.43
C ASN A 363 -10.30 -23.80 13.23
N GLY A 364 -10.34 -23.69 14.56
CA GLY A 364 -9.62 -24.57 15.48
C GLY A 364 -8.12 -24.32 15.60
N ARG A 365 -7.56 -23.34 14.87
CA ARG A 365 -6.14 -22.98 14.92
C ARG A 365 -5.90 -21.74 15.79
N PRO A 366 -5.04 -21.80 16.81
CA PRO A 366 -4.62 -20.62 17.55
C PRO A 366 -3.96 -19.59 16.64
N VAL A 367 -4.15 -18.30 16.91
CA VAL A 367 -3.55 -17.20 16.16
C VAL A 367 -2.48 -16.55 17.03
N ALA A 368 -1.23 -16.55 16.56
CA ALA A 368 -0.11 -15.90 17.24
C ALA A 368 0.03 -14.43 16.81
N ILE A 369 -0.17 -14.15 15.52
CA ILE A 369 -0.04 -12.81 14.96
C ILE A 369 -1.27 -12.49 14.11
N VAL A 370 -1.76 -11.26 14.22
CA VAL A 370 -2.72 -10.68 13.29
C VAL A 370 -2.01 -9.60 12.46
N TYR A 371 -1.72 -9.92 11.20
CA TYR A 371 -1.08 -9.02 10.24
C TYR A 371 -2.13 -8.32 9.38
N PHE A 372 -2.28 -7.01 9.54
CA PHE A 372 -3.29 -6.24 8.81
C PHE A 372 -2.82 -5.84 7.42
N ARG A 373 -3.57 -6.30 6.41
CA ARG A 373 -3.57 -5.80 5.02
C ARG A 373 -4.92 -5.17 4.64
N ALA A 374 -5.71 -4.79 5.64
CA ALA A 374 -7.02 -4.15 5.56
C ALA A 374 -7.32 -3.46 6.90
N GLY A 375 -8.48 -2.80 7.02
CA GLY A 375 -8.93 -2.16 8.25
C GLY A 375 -8.38 -0.74 8.46
N TYR A 376 -7.83 -0.15 7.41
CA TYR A 376 -7.30 1.22 7.38
C TYR A 376 -8.24 2.19 6.66
N SER A 377 -9.30 1.69 6.01
CA SER A 377 -10.32 2.48 5.32
C SER A 377 -11.71 2.21 5.89
N PRO A 378 -12.61 3.22 5.93
CA PRO A 378 -14.02 2.99 6.29
C PRO A 378 -14.72 1.96 5.39
N ALA A 379 -14.26 1.79 4.14
CA ALA A 379 -14.80 0.81 3.20
C ALA A 379 -14.59 -0.63 3.65
N ASP A 380 -13.62 -0.88 4.53
CA ASP A 380 -13.36 -2.20 5.13
C ASP A 380 -14.33 -2.52 6.28
N TYR A 381 -15.24 -1.59 6.61
CA TYR A 381 -16.21 -1.70 7.70
C TYR A 381 -17.65 -1.43 7.20
N PRO A 382 -18.17 -2.23 6.25
CA PRO A 382 -19.51 -2.02 5.72
C PRO A 382 -20.61 -2.28 6.77
N SER A 383 -20.32 -2.98 7.86
CA SER A 383 -21.27 -3.27 8.93
C SER A 383 -20.62 -3.26 10.32
N GLU A 384 -21.43 -3.55 11.35
CA GLU A 384 -20.93 -3.73 12.72
C GLU A 384 -20.13 -5.03 12.91
N ALA A 385 -20.26 -6.01 11.99
CA ALA A 385 -19.50 -7.27 12.07
C ALA A 385 -17.99 -7.00 12.02
N GLU A 386 -17.54 -6.12 11.12
CA GLU A 386 -16.13 -5.83 10.96
C GLU A 386 -15.56 -5.06 12.16
N TRP A 387 -16.35 -4.19 12.78
CA TRP A 387 -15.97 -3.53 14.02
C TRP A 387 -15.91 -4.49 15.21
N ARG A 388 -16.83 -5.46 15.29
CA ARG A 388 -16.78 -6.52 16.30
C ARG A 388 -15.55 -7.41 16.11
N ALA A 389 -15.22 -7.79 14.86
CA ALA A 389 -14.00 -8.52 14.54
C ALA A 389 -12.75 -7.74 14.94
N ARG A 390 -12.67 -6.45 14.60
CA ARG A 390 -11.54 -5.60 15.02
C ARG A 390 -11.40 -5.56 16.54
N LEU A 391 -12.49 -5.36 17.27
CA LEU A 391 -12.45 -5.36 18.75
C LEU A 391 -12.06 -6.74 19.31
N LEU A 392 -12.57 -7.84 18.72
CA LEU A 392 -12.22 -9.21 19.12
C LEU A 392 -10.73 -9.49 18.94
N ILE A 393 -10.15 -9.08 17.80
CA ILE A 393 -8.71 -9.13 17.55
C ILE A 393 -7.94 -8.35 18.62
N GLU A 394 -8.32 -7.08 18.85
CA GLU A 394 -7.61 -6.21 19.79
C GLU A 394 -7.74 -6.70 21.23
N ARG A 395 -8.80 -7.44 21.61
CA ARG A 395 -8.91 -8.07 22.94
C ARG A 395 -8.04 -9.32 23.09
N SER A 396 -7.68 -9.98 22.00
CA SER A 396 -6.92 -11.24 22.05
C SER A 396 -5.46 -11.07 22.43
N SER A 397 -4.84 -12.16 22.87
CA SER A 397 -3.40 -12.26 23.17
C SER A 397 -2.52 -12.22 21.93
N ALA A 398 -3.06 -12.46 20.72
CA ALA A 398 -2.29 -12.45 19.49
C ALA A 398 -1.53 -11.12 19.32
N ILE A 399 -0.34 -11.13 18.76
CA ILE A 399 0.45 -9.92 18.48
C ILE A 399 -0.20 -9.23 17.27
N LYS A 400 -0.57 -7.95 17.39
CA LYS A 400 -1.15 -7.21 16.26
C LYS A 400 -0.04 -6.47 15.51
N CYS A 401 -0.10 -6.53 14.19
CA CYS A 401 0.75 -5.77 13.30
C CYS A 401 -0.12 -4.95 12.35
N PRO A 402 -0.47 -3.69 12.71
CA PRO A 402 -0.24 -3.01 13.99
C PRO A 402 -1.36 -3.21 15.02
N SER A 403 -1.09 -2.94 16.30
CA SER A 403 -2.14 -2.73 17.32
C SER A 403 -2.97 -1.48 17.05
N ILE A 404 -4.11 -1.33 17.74
CA ILE A 404 -4.95 -0.13 17.59
C ILE A 404 -4.21 1.17 17.94
N ALA A 405 -3.32 1.14 18.93
CA ALA A 405 -2.50 2.30 19.30
C ALA A 405 -1.51 2.66 18.18
N HIS A 406 -0.77 1.68 17.65
CA HIS A 406 0.12 1.90 16.51
C HIS A 406 -0.64 2.39 15.27
N HIS A 407 -1.85 1.91 15.03
CA HIS A 407 -2.70 2.42 13.94
C HIS A 407 -3.06 3.91 14.14
N LEU A 408 -3.42 4.33 15.36
CA LEU A 408 -3.73 5.73 15.67
C LEU A 408 -2.49 6.64 15.53
N VAL A 409 -1.30 6.15 15.84
CA VAL A 409 -0.03 6.89 15.66
C VAL A 409 0.18 7.31 14.20
N GLY A 410 -0.22 6.47 13.24
CA GLY A 410 -0.09 6.76 11.80
C GLY A 410 -1.02 7.86 11.29
N THR A 411 -1.97 8.33 12.10
CA THR A 411 -2.89 9.38 11.66
C THR A 411 -2.15 10.69 11.38
N LYS A 412 -2.62 11.41 10.35
CA LYS A 412 -2.03 12.70 9.93
C LYS A 412 -2.10 13.75 11.03
N LYS A 413 -3.11 13.67 11.92
CA LYS A 413 -3.18 14.54 13.10
C LYS A 413 -2.05 14.24 14.08
N ILE A 414 -1.75 12.99 14.41
CA ILE A 414 -0.59 12.69 15.26
C ILE A 414 0.71 13.18 14.63
N GLN A 415 0.93 12.95 13.32
CA GLN A 415 2.10 13.50 12.61
C GLN A 415 2.20 15.04 12.75
N GLN A 416 1.08 15.76 12.58
CA GLN A 416 1.03 17.21 12.76
C GLN A 416 1.34 17.62 14.21
N GLU A 417 0.81 16.91 15.20
CA GLU A 417 1.02 17.23 16.61
C GLU A 417 2.48 17.00 17.03
N LEU A 418 3.11 15.93 16.55
CA LEU A 418 4.54 15.64 16.77
C LEU A 418 5.44 16.73 16.19
N ALA A 419 5.01 17.48 15.19
CA ALA A 419 5.77 18.59 14.60
C ALA A 419 5.75 19.88 15.44
N LYS A 420 4.94 19.96 16.50
CA LYS A 420 4.94 21.12 17.40
C LYS A 420 6.20 21.16 18.26
N GLU A 421 6.59 22.37 18.66
CA GLU A 421 7.70 22.58 19.60
C GLU A 421 7.48 21.78 20.90
N ASN A 422 8.55 21.18 21.42
CA ASN A 422 8.60 20.43 22.68
C ASN A 422 7.77 19.13 22.73
N VAL A 423 7.13 18.70 21.62
CA VAL A 423 6.35 17.45 21.62
C VAL A 423 7.25 16.23 21.36
N LEU A 424 8.23 16.30 20.45
CA LEU A 424 9.17 15.20 20.21
C LEU A 424 9.98 14.84 21.45
N GLU A 425 10.37 15.86 22.22
CA GLU A 425 11.13 15.77 23.47
C GLU A 425 10.41 14.95 24.56
N ARG A 426 9.10 14.73 24.43
CA ARG A 426 8.36 13.81 25.32
C ARG A 426 8.63 12.35 25.02
N PHE A 427 9.03 12.04 23.79
CA PHE A 427 9.12 10.68 23.28
C PHE A 427 10.56 10.29 22.92
N LEU A 428 11.44 11.22 22.60
CA LEU A 428 12.84 10.94 22.30
C LEU A 428 13.72 11.69 23.30
N ASP A 429 14.75 11.00 23.81
CA ASP A 429 15.64 11.57 24.84
C ASP A 429 16.91 12.19 24.24
N ASN A 430 17.37 11.67 23.11
CA ASN A 430 18.61 12.10 22.47
C ASN A 430 18.36 13.35 21.61
N GLN A 431 18.99 14.46 22.00
CA GLN A 431 18.86 15.74 21.31
C GLN A 431 19.23 15.68 19.82
N SER A 432 20.27 14.91 19.45
CA SER A 432 20.65 14.74 18.05
C SER A 432 19.58 13.99 17.25
N ASP A 433 18.97 12.98 17.85
CA ASP A 433 17.90 12.20 17.19
C ASP A 433 16.65 13.05 17.00
N ILE A 434 16.29 13.85 18.01
CA ILE A 434 15.18 14.82 17.94
C ILE A 434 15.42 15.82 16.80
N GLU A 435 16.64 16.38 16.72
CA GLU A 435 17.00 17.30 15.64
C GLU A 435 16.95 16.65 14.27
N ASN A 436 17.39 15.39 14.15
CA ASN A 436 17.35 14.65 12.89
C ASN A 436 15.91 14.36 12.44
N VAL A 437 15.04 13.92 13.34
CA VAL A 437 13.60 13.75 13.06
C VAL A 437 12.97 15.08 12.67
N ARG A 438 13.24 16.16 13.43
CA ARG A 438 12.69 17.49 13.17
C ARG A 438 13.11 18.05 11.80
N LYS A 439 14.34 17.79 11.35
CA LYS A 439 14.85 18.25 10.03
C LYS A 439 14.03 17.72 8.86
N CYS A 440 13.37 16.57 9.00
CA CYS A 440 12.55 15.99 7.94
C CYS A 440 11.08 16.40 8.00
N PHE A 441 10.63 17.16 9.01
CA PHE A 441 9.26 17.65 9.04
C PHE A 441 9.06 18.82 8.07
N ALA A 442 8.08 18.66 7.18
CA ALA A 442 7.52 19.77 6.42
C ALA A 442 6.72 20.70 7.34
N GLY A 443 6.24 21.81 6.79
CA GLY A 443 5.27 22.66 7.50
C GLY A 443 3.95 21.92 7.71
N LEU A 444 3.59 21.67 8.97
CA LEU A 444 2.40 20.92 9.37
C LEU A 444 1.58 21.74 10.38
N TRP A 445 0.35 22.08 10.03
CA TRP A 445 -0.49 22.94 10.86
C TRP A 445 -1.92 22.43 11.03
N SER A 446 -2.48 22.73 12.22
CA SER A 446 -3.91 22.61 12.52
C SER A 446 -4.72 23.68 11.82
N LEU A 447 -5.94 23.36 11.38
CA LEU A 447 -6.92 24.35 10.90
C LEU A 447 -7.42 25.30 11.99
N GLU A 448 -7.01 25.10 13.24
CA GLU A 448 -7.25 26.04 14.33
C GLU A 448 -6.31 27.26 14.27
N ASN A 449 -5.35 27.27 13.33
CA ASN A 449 -4.47 28.40 13.11
C ASN A 449 -5.02 29.27 11.96
N ASP A 450 -5.84 30.26 12.31
CA ASP A 450 -6.49 31.16 11.34
C ASP A 450 -5.49 31.87 10.41
N ILE A 451 -4.26 32.14 10.89
CA ILE A 451 -3.20 32.76 10.07
C ILE A 451 -2.81 31.83 8.91
N ILE A 452 -2.59 30.55 9.21
CA ILE A 452 -2.23 29.55 8.20
C ILE A 452 -3.41 29.24 7.30
N VAL A 453 -4.63 29.20 7.84
CA VAL A 453 -5.86 29.01 7.05
C VAL A 453 -6.02 30.13 6.03
N ASN A 454 -5.89 31.39 6.45
CA ASN A 454 -5.98 32.54 5.54
C ASN A 454 -4.87 32.50 4.49
N SER A 455 -3.63 32.20 4.89
CA SER A 455 -2.50 32.06 3.94
C SER A 455 -2.76 30.96 2.90
N ALA A 456 -3.38 29.86 3.30
CA ALA A 456 -3.70 28.78 2.37
C ALA A 456 -4.91 29.06 1.47
N ILE A 457 -5.84 29.91 1.91
CA ILE A 457 -6.91 30.43 1.05
C ILE A 457 -6.31 31.39 0.00
N GLU A 458 -5.33 32.21 0.39
CA GLU A 458 -4.66 33.18 -0.48
C GLU A 458 -3.69 32.53 -1.48
N SER A 459 -3.03 31.43 -1.10
CA SER A 459 -2.02 30.73 -1.93
C SER A 459 -2.20 29.20 -1.88
N PRO A 460 -3.33 28.67 -2.37
CA PRO A 460 -3.70 27.26 -2.22
C PRO A 460 -2.71 26.29 -2.88
N GLU A 461 -2.00 26.72 -3.93
CA GLU A 461 -0.98 25.93 -4.63
C GLU A 461 0.22 25.56 -3.74
N LEU A 462 0.41 26.29 -2.64
CA LEU A 462 1.48 26.03 -1.67
C LEU A 462 1.08 24.99 -0.63
N PHE A 463 -0.18 24.55 -0.56
CA PHE A 463 -0.67 23.70 0.52
C PHE A 463 -1.42 22.45 0.02
N VAL A 464 -1.33 21.39 0.81
CA VAL A 464 -2.05 20.12 0.62
C VAL A 464 -2.95 19.90 1.83
N LEU A 465 -4.24 19.72 1.60
CA LEU A 465 -5.21 19.42 2.64
C LEU A 465 -5.41 17.90 2.76
N LYS A 466 -5.14 17.34 3.94
CA LYS A 466 -5.19 15.89 4.18
C LYS A 466 -6.29 15.51 5.20
N PRO A 467 -7.23 14.62 4.86
CA PRO A 467 -8.12 14.00 5.83
C PRO A 467 -7.43 12.85 6.59
N GLN A 468 -8.05 12.35 7.66
CA GLN A 468 -7.56 11.21 8.45
C GLN A 468 -7.86 9.88 7.74
N ARG A 469 -7.19 9.63 6.61
CA ARG A 469 -7.34 8.41 5.81
C ARG A 469 -5.99 7.91 5.33
N GLU A 470 -5.93 6.62 5.03
CA GLU A 470 -4.76 5.92 4.48
C GLU A 470 -5.12 5.30 3.11
N GLY A 471 -4.11 5.05 2.26
CA GLY A 471 -4.28 4.30 1.00
C GLY A 471 -4.47 5.12 -0.28
N GLY A 472 -4.26 6.44 -0.24
CA GLY A 472 -4.26 7.32 -1.43
C GLY A 472 -5.66 7.71 -1.96
N GLY A 473 -5.72 8.69 -2.88
CA GLY A 473 -6.94 9.10 -3.60
C GLY A 473 -7.88 10.08 -2.88
N ILE A 474 -7.51 10.56 -1.68
CA ILE A 474 -8.39 11.41 -0.84
C ILE A 474 -7.71 12.76 -0.49
N THR A 475 -6.55 13.06 -1.06
CA THR A 475 -5.91 14.37 -0.96
C THR A 475 -6.55 15.35 -1.92
N SER A 476 -7.17 16.42 -1.40
CA SER A 476 -7.55 17.55 -2.25
C SER A 476 -6.33 18.43 -2.47
N VAL A 477 -5.80 18.40 -3.69
CA VAL A 477 -4.99 19.49 -4.26
C VAL A 477 -6.00 20.36 -5.00
N SER A 478 -6.57 21.37 -4.35
CA SER A 478 -7.72 22.06 -4.92
C SER A 478 -7.34 23.04 -6.03
N PRO A 479 -8.11 23.09 -7.14
CA PRO A 479 -8.23 24.28 -7.97
C PRO A 479 -9.16 25.26 -7.24
N CYS A 480 -8.64 26.02 -6.28
CA CYS A 480 -9.42 27.05 -5.56
C CYS A 480 -9.69 28.32 -6.39
N SER A 481 -9.80 28.22 -7.73
CA SER A 481 -9.93 29.37 -8.64
C SER A 481 -11.20 29.39 -9.51
N GLN A 482 -12.17 28.49 -9.31
CA GLN A 482 -13.47 28.58 -9.99
C GLN A 482 -14.62 28.46 -9.01
N ASN A 483 -14.93 29.57 -8.32
CA ASN A 483 -16.29 30.03 -7.99
C ASN A 483 -16.20 31.23 -7.04
N VAL A 484 -15.65 32.34 -7.54
CA VAL A 484 -16.02 33.67 -7.05
C VAL A 484 -16.97 34.24 -8.08
N GLY A 485 -18.26 33.92 -7.96
CA GLY A 485 -19.28 34.37 -8.90
C GLY A 485 -20.66 33.81 -8.57
N HIS A 486 -21.48 34.64 -7.93
CA HIS A 486 -22.89 34.41 -7.57
C HIS A 486 -23.11 33.25 -6.58
N TYR A 487 -23.32 33.49 -5.29
CA TYR A 487 -24.49 34.11 -4.68
C TYR A 487 -24.25 34.43 -3.20
#